data_AF-A0A6L2PZ86-F1
#
_entry.id   AF-A0A6L2PZ86-F1
#
_cell.length_a   1.000
_cell.length_b   1.000
_cell.length_c   1.000
_cell.angle_alpha   90.00
_cell.angle_beta   90.00
_cell.angle_gamma   90.00
#
_symmetry.space_group_name_H-M   'P 1'
#
loop_
_entity.id
_entity.type
_entity.pdbx_description
1 polymer ?
#
loop_
_entity_poly.entity_id
_entity_poly.type
_entity_poly.pdbx_seq_one_letter_code
_entity_poly.pdbx_strand_id
1 'polypeptide(L)' 'MAFYIQSVDSGFYLDVKGEHEAEGAEVIMYAFHGKRNQQWKYSNGMIFSKLNK' A
#
# COMPACT_ATOMS: atom_id res chain seq x y z
N MET A 1 -5.51 -4.94 -12.26
CA MET A 1 -6.22 -3.84 -11.58
C MET A 1 -5.50 -3.49 -10.28
N ALA A 2 -5.47 -2.22 -9.87
CA ALA A 2 -4.97 -1.82 -8.54
C ALA A 2 -6.15 -1.44 -7.65
N PHE A 3 -6.00 -1.59 -6.35
CA PHE A 3 -6.92 -1.05 -5.35
C PHE A 3 -6.15 -0.38 -4.22
N TYR A 4 -6.89 0.38 -3.42
CA TYR A 4 -6.40 1.02 -2.20
C TYR A 4 -7.06 0.35 -1.00
N ILE A 5 -6.37 0.29 0.13
CA ILE A 5 -6.91 -0.25 1.38
C ILE A 5 -7.08 0.91 2.35
N GLN A 6 -8.32 1.29 2.63
CA GLN A 6 -8.65 2.36 3.57
C GLN A 6 -9.03 1.76 4.92
N SER A 7 -8.46 2.29 6.00
CA SER A 7 -8.94 2.02 7.35
C SER A 7 -10.32 2.63 7.54
N VAL A 8 -11.29 1.83 7.97
CA VAL A 8 -12.65 2.30 8.28
C VAL A 8 -12.65 3.22 9.51
N ASP A 9 -11.71 3.02 10.43
CA ASP A 9 -11.60 3.78 11.68
C ASP A 9 -11.06 5.20 11.47
N SER A 10 -9.95 5.33 10.74
CA SER A 10 -9.25 6.62 10.58
C SER A 10 -9.47 7.30 9.23
N GLY A 11 -9.96 6.57 8.24
CA GLY A 11 -10.02 7.03 6.85
C GLY A 11 -8.65 7.10 6.16
N PHE A 12 -7.55 6.74 6.83
CA PHE A 12 -6.22 6.68 6.23
C PHE A 12 -6.03 5.42 5.40
N TYR A 13 -4.99 5.43 4.56
CA TYR A 13 -4.73 4.36 3.61
C TYR A 13 -3.45 3.61 3.95
N LEU A 14 -3.45 2.31 3.64
CA LEU A 14 -2.28 1.46 3.75
C LEU A 14 -1.21 1.93 2.75
N ASP A 15 -0.04 2.28 3.27
CA ASP A 15 1.03 2.98 2.57
C ASP A 15 2.39 2.35 2.90
N VAL A 16 3.24 2.12 1.89
CA VAL A 16 4.66 1.79 2.10
C VAL A 16 5.44 3.08 2.33
N LYS A 17 5.96 3.25 3.55
CA LYS A 17 6.57 4.50 4.03
C LYS A 17 7.68 4.97 3.08
N GLY A 18 7.51 6.19 2.58
CA GLY A 18 8.53 6.87 1.77
C GLY A 18 8.82 6.22 0.42
N GLU A 19 7.90 5.42 -0.12
CA GLU A 19 8.13 4.65 -1.37
C GLU A 19 9.35 3.73 -1.30
N HIS A 20 9.73 3.26 -0.09
CA HIS A 20 10.90 2.42 0.09
C HIS A 20 10.66 1.01 -0.47
N GLU A 21 11.38 0.64 -1.54
CA GLU A 21 11.20 -0.64 -2.24
C GLU A 21 12.02 -1.80 -1.64
N ALA A 22 12.90 -1.52 -0.67
CA ALA A 22 13.74 -2.56 -0.08
C ALA A 22 12.95 -3.49 0.86
N GLU A 23 13.42 -4.73 0.99
CA GLU A 23 12.89 -5.67 1.96
C GLU A 23 12.93 -5.09 3.38
N GLY A 24 11.86 -5.32 4.15
CA GLY A 24 11.70 -4.74 5.48
C GLY A 24 11.16 -3.31 5.50
N ALA A 25 10.76 -2.75 4.35
CA ALA A 25 10.06 -1.47 4.33
C ALA A 25 8.80 -1.48 5.22
N GLU A 26 8.65 -0.43 6.02
CA GLU A 26 7.51 -0.28 6.93
C GLU A 26 6.22 -0.01 6.15
N VAL A 27 5.15 -0.70 6.55
CA VAL A 27 3.79 -0.43 6.08
C VAL A 27 3.07 0.35 7.17
N ILE A 28 2.58 1.54 6.83
CA ILE A 28 1.94 2.49 7.74
C ILE A 28 0.54 2.86 7.26
N MET A 29 -0.21 3.58 8.09
CA MET A 29 -1.39 4.32 7.65
C MET A 29 -0.99 5.76 7.35
N TYR A 30 -1.36 6.26 6.18
CA TYR A 30 -1.05 7.62 5.76
C TYR A 30 -2.20 8.29 5.02
N ALA A 31 -2.19 9.61 4.95
CA ALA A 31 -3.16 10.37 4.20
C ALA A 31 -3.15 9.95 2.72
N PHE A 32 -4.33 9.92 2.10
CA PHE A 32 -4.45 9.52 0.70
C PHE A 32 -3.70 10.48 -0.22
N HIS A 33 -2.86 9.93 -1.09
CA HIS A 33 -2.24 10.67 -2.20
C HIS A 33 -2.15 9.85 -3.50
N GLY A 34 -2.65 8.61 -3.52
CA GLY A 34 -2.84 7.81 -4.73
C GLY A 34 -1.56 7.34 -5.44
N LYS A 35 -0.39 7.62 -4.86
CA LYS A 35 0.91 7.21 -5.41
C LYS A 35 1.11 5.69 -5.32
N ARG A 36 2.15 5.20 -5.97
CA ARG A 36 2.40 3.76 -6.17
C ARG A 36 2.54 2.98 -4.86
N ASN A 37 3.09 3.59 -3.81
CA ASN A 37 3.20 3.02 -2.46
C ASN A 37 1.86 2.85 -1.72
N GLN A 38 0.75 3.38 -2.25
CA GLN A 38 -0.61 3.14 -1.74
C GLN A 38 -1.40 2.15 -2.61
N GLN A 39 -0.81 1.67 -3.70
CA GLN A 39 -1.48 0.80 -4.66
C GLN A 39 -1.13 -0.66 -4.40
N TRP A 40 -2.17 -1.48 -4.30
CA TRP A 40 -2.06 -2.90 -3.99
C TRP A 40 -2.67 -3.74 -5.12
N LYS A 41 -2.17 -4.96 -5.30
CA LYS A 41 -2.72 -5.98 -6.20
C LYS A 41 -3.05 -7.25 -5.41
N TYR A 42 -4.11 -7.94 -5.81
CA TYR A 42 -4.50 -9.22 -5.22
C TYR A 42 -4.28 -10.32 -6.25
N SER A 43 -3.55 -11.36 -5.87
CA SER A 43 -3.26 -12.51 -6.72
C SER A 43 -3.00 -13.73 -5.83
N ASN A 44 -3.54 -14.89 -6.20
CA ASN A 44 -3.29 -16.16 -5.51
C ASN A 44 -3.51 -16.11 -3.99
N GLY A 45 -4.54 -15.41 -3.52
CA GLY A 45 -4.83 -15.31 -2.08
C GLY A 45 -3.99 -14.27 -1.32
N MET A 46 -3.08 -13.57 -1.99
CA MET A 46 -2.14 -12.64 -1.37
C MET A 46 -2.30 -11.21 -1.90
N ILE A 47 -2.02 -10.24 -1.03
CA ILE A 47 -1.95 -8.83 -1.36
C ILE A 47 -0.48 -8.47 -1.56
N PHE A 48 -0.16 -7.83 -2.68
CA PHE A 48 1.18 -7.38 -3.01
C PHE A 48 1.19 -5.87 -3.22
N SER A 49 2.23 -5.21 -2.69
CA SER A 49 2.53 -3.83 -3.06
C SER A 49 2.81 -3.74 -4.56
N LYS A 50 2.39 -2.65 -5.19
CA LYS A 50 2.78 -2.35 -6.58
C LYS A 50 4.20 -1.83 -6.70
N LEU A 51 4.88 -1.50 -5.60
CA LEU A 51 6.32 -1.22 -5.60
C LEU A 51 7.13 -2.49 -5.92
N ASN A 52 6.65 -3.66 -5.50
CA ASN A 52 7.29 -4.93 -5.82
C ASN A 52 7.19 -5.18 -7.34
N LYS A 53 8.35 -5.26 -8.00
CA LYS A 53 8.48 -5.56 -9.43
C LYS A 53 8.01 -6.98 -9.71
#